data_AF-A0A8D1TJ15-F1
#
_entry.id   AF-A0A8D1TJ15-F1
#
_cell.length_a   1.000
_cell.length_b   1.000
_cell.length_c   1.000
_cell.angle_alpha   90.00
_cell.angle_beta   90.00
_cell.angle_gamma   90.00
#
_symmetry.space_group_name_H-M   'P 1'
#
loop_
_entity.id
_entity.type
_entity.pdbx_description
1 polymer ?
#
loop_
_entity_poly.entity_id
_entity_poly.type
_entity_poly.pdbx_seq_one_letter_code
_entity_poly.pdbx_strand_id
1 'polypeptide(L)'
;MHILFCISCCVCRERWARSMWWFLSSWSYFSGASPYFCETVKFGPERMYIDCWVKKRTYDTFKEILGSGMQYHLQSNEFLRNVFELGPPVMLDAATLKTMKISRFERHLYNSAAFKARTKARSKCRDKRADVGEFF
;
A
#
# COMPACT_ATOMS: atom_id res chain seq x y z
N MET A 1 -14.44 26.16 30.05
CA MET A 1 -15.40 25.67 29.02
C MET A 1 -14.84 25.93 27.62
N HIS A 2 -13.73 25.32 27.20
CA HIS A 2 -13.11 25.65 25.89
C HIS A 2 -12.30 24.53 25.22
N ILE A 3 -12.69 23.25 25.37
CA ILE A 3 -11.93 22.12 24.80
C ILE A 3 -12.77 21.19 23.88
N LEU A 4 -14.09 21.35 23.77
CA LEU A 4 -14.93 20.35 23.09
C LEU A 4 -15.28 20.60 21.61
N PHE A 5 -14.83 21.70 20.99
CA PHE A 5 -15.23 21.99 19.59
C PHE A 5 -14.31 21.42 18.50
N CYS A 6 -13.17 20.81 18.85
CA CYS A 6 -12.19 20.37 17.85
C CYS A 6 -12.32 18.89 17.41
N ILE A 7 -13.13 18.06 18.07
CA ILE A 7 -13.15 16.61 17.79
C ILE A 7 -14.14 16.22 16.68
N SER A 8 -15.18 17.03 16.41
CA SER A 8 -16.23 16.68 15.45
C SER A 8 -15.83 16.83 13.97
N CYS A 9 -14.75 17.56 13.67
CA CYS A 9 -14.34 17.83 12.28
C CYS A 9 -13.44 16.73 11.66
N CYS A 10 -12.77 15.90 12.48
CA CYS A 10 -11.88 14.85 11.97
C CYS A 10 -12.65 13.61 11.48
N VAL A 11 -13.71 13.19 12.19
CA VAL A 11 -14.43 11.95 11.86
C VAL A 11 -15.30 12.08 10.59
N CYS A 12 -15.74 13.29 10.26
CA CYS A 12 -16.56 13.52 9.06
C CYS A 12 -15.73 13.53 7.76
N ARG A 13 -14.46 13.93 7.80
CA ARG A 13 -13.60 14.02 6.59
C ARG A 13 -13.18 12.65 6.04
N GLU A 14 -13.07 11.64 6.89
CA GLU A 14 -12.64 10.29 6.50
C GLU A 14 -13.72 9.49 5.74
N ARG A 15 -15.00 9.72 6.04
CA ARG A 15 -16.11 9.01 5.39
C ARG A 15 -16.37 9.50 3.96
N TRP A 16 -16.19 10.80 3.71
CA TRP A 16 -16.28 11.38 2.36
C TRP A 16 -15.09 10.97 1.49
N ALA A 17 -13.87 10.93 2.04
CA ALA A 17 -12.70 10.45 1.31
C ALA A 17 -12.86 8.99 0.87
N ARG A 18 -13.37 8.12 1.76
CA ARG A 18 -13.68 6.71 1.41
C ARG A 18 -14.77 6.58 0.35
N SER A 19 -15.81 7.40 0.40
CA SER A 19 -16.92 7.37 -0.57
C SER A 19 -16.48 7.86 -1.96
N MET A 20 -15.65 8.91 -2.02
CA MET A 20 -15.14 9.46 -3.28
C MET A 20 -14.10 8.54 -3.92
N TRP A 21 -13.28 7.86 -3.12
CA TRP A 21 -12.40 6.79 -3.60
C TRP A 21 -13.18 5.57 -4.10
N TRP A 22 -14.28 5.20 -3.44
CA TRP A 22 -15.19 4.14 -3.92
C TRP A 22 -15.80 4.49 -5.28
N PHE A 23 -16.24 5.74 -5.46
CA PHE A 23 -16.81 6.22 -6.71
C PHE A 23 -15.79 6.25 -7.84
N LEU A 24 -14.59 6.78 -7.59
CA LEU A 24 -13.50 6.83 -8.58
C LEU A 24 -12.97 5.43 -8.93
N SER A 25 -12.87 4.52 -7.94
CA SER A 25 -12.45 3.14 -8.19
C SER A 25 -13.51 2.36 -8.97
N SER A 26 -14.80 2.55 -8.67
CA SER A 26 -15.90 1.92 -9.40
C SER A 26 -16.06 2.47 -10.82
N TRP A 27 -15.93 3.78 -11.00
CA TRP A 27 -15.97 4.43 -12.31
C TRP A 27 -14.81 3.99 -13.21
N SER A 28 -13.63 3.81 -12.63
CA SER A 28 -12.45 3.33 -13.36
C SER A 28 -12.55 1.84 -13.71
N TYR A 29 -13.24 1.03 -12.88
CA TYR A 29 -13.62 -0.37 -13.19
C TYR A 29 -14.55 -0.45 -14.41
N PHE A 30 -15.55 0.42 -14.45
CA PHE A 30 -16.56 0.45 -15.53
C PHE A 30 -16.00 1.01 -16.85
N SER A 31 -14.96 1.84 -16.81
CA SER A 31 -14.30 2.41 -17.99
C SER A 31 -13.15 1.55 -18.55
N GLY A 32 -12.94 0.33 -18.03
CA GLY A 32 -11.97 -0.63 -18.58
C GLY A 32 -10.49 -0.27 -18.37
N ALA A 33 -10.19 0.86 -17.75
CA ALA A 33 -8.85 1.20 -17.34
C ALA A 33 -8.56 0.46 -16.03
N SER A 34 -7.86 -0.69 -16.07
CA SER A 34 -7.49 -1.44 -14.85
C SER A 34 -6.69 -0.54 -13.90
N PRO A 35 -7.31 0.00 -12.84
CA PRO A 35 -6.70 1.02 -11.98
C PRO A 35 -6.46 0.40 -10.59
N TYR A 36 -6.44 -0.93 -10.50
CA TYR A 36 -6.18 -1.60 -9.24
C TYR A 36 -4.72 -1.31 -8.95
N PHE A 37 -4.51 -0.34 -8.06
CA PHE A 37 -3.23 -0.17 -7.42
C PHE A 37 -2.92 -1.51 -6.76
N CYS A 38 -2.00 -2.26 -7.37
CA CYS A 38 -1.49 -3.50 -6.82
C CYS A 38 -0.94 -3.16 -5.43
N GLU A 39 -1.70 -3.51 -4.41
CA GLU A 39 -1.40 -3.19 -3.03
C GLU A 39 -0.60 -4.33 -2.45
N THR A 40 0.51 -4.01 -1.79
CA THR A 40 1.36 -5.02 -1.16
C THR A 40 1.14 -5.02 0.35
N VAL A 41 0.54 -6.09 0.86
CA VAL A 41 0.37 -6.31 2.30
C VAL A 41 1.58 -7.06 2.83
N LYS A 42 2.29 -6.48 3.79
CA LYS A 42 3.44 -7.12 4.45
C LYS A 42 2.98 -7.75 5.75
N PHE A 43 3.22 -9.04 5.93
CA PHE A 43 2.87 -9.76 7.14
C PHE A 43 4.11 -10.49 7.67
N GLY A 44 4.87 -9.77 8.52
CA GLY A 44 6.17 -10.22 8.98
C GLY A 44 7.18 -10.33 7.83
N PRO A 45 7.78 -11.52 7.59
CA PRO A 45 8.76 -11.71 6.52
C PRO A 45 8.14 -11.84 5.12
N GLU A 46 6.89 -12.29 5.04
CA GLU A 46 6.21 -12.59 3.79
C GLU A 46 5.36 -11.38 3.33
N ARG A 47 5.10 -11.32 2.02
CA ARG A 47 4.34 -10.24 1.39
C ARG A 47 3.32 -10.82 0.42
N MET A 48 2.09 -10.36 0.54
CA MET A 48 0.99 -10.71 -0.36
C MET A 48 0.72 -9.54 -1.29
N TYR A 49 0.48 -9.85 -2.56
CA TYR A 49 0.02 -8.89 -3.54
C TYR A 49 -1.49 -9.00 -3.71
N ILE A 50 -2.18 -7.86 -3.62
CA ILE A 50 -3.60 -7.73 -3.94
C ILE A 50 -3.69 -7.25 -5.38
N ASP A 51 -3.94 -8.19 -6.27
CA ASP A 51 -4.00 -8.04 -7.73
C ASP A 51 -5.40 -7.71 -8.24
N CYS A 52 -6.44 -8.29 -7.64
CA CYS A 52 -7.82 -8.15 -8.07
C CYS A 52 -8.74 -7.59 -6.97
N TRP A 53 -9.87 -7.02 -7.40
CA TRP A 53 -10.86 -6.45 -6.49
C TRP A 53 -11.51 -7.49 -5.58
N VAL A 54 -11.74 -8.70 -6.07
CA VAL A 54 -12.28 -9.81 -5.26
C VAL A 54 -11.33 -10.10 -4.10
N LYS A 55 -10.02 -10.22 -4.37
CA LYS A 55 -8.99 -10.44 -3.35
C LYS A 55 -8.94 -9.29 -2.34
N LYS A 56 -9.07 -8.04 -2.81
CA LYS A 56 -9.19 -6.85 -1.94
C LYS A 56 -10.40 -6.92 -1.02
N ARG A 57 -11.57 -7.23 -1.58
CA ARG A 57 -12.83 -7.28 -0.84
C ARG A 57 -12.80 -8.35 0.24
N THR A 58 -12.32 -9.55 -0.10
CA THR A 58 -12.14 -10.66 0.83
C THR A 58 -11.19 -10.28 1.97
N TYR A 59 -10.05 -9.63 1.63
CA TYR A 59 -9.10 -9.13 2.64
C TYR A 59 -9.73 -8.09 3.57
N ASP A 60 -10.47 -7.12 3.04
CA ASP A 60 -11.13 -6.09 3.84
C ASP A 60 -12.17 -6.70 4.81
N THR A 61 -12.97 -7.67 4.34
CA THR A 61 -13.94 -8.38 5.20
C THR A 61 -13.25 -9.13 6.34
N PHE A 62 -12.19 -9.90 6.05
CA PHE A 62 -11.44 -10.59 7.11
C PHE A 62 -10.75 -9.63 8.06
N LYS A 63 -10.27 -8.48 7.55
CA LYS A 63 -9.64 -7.45 8.36
C LYS A 63 -10.62 -6.78 9.33
N GLU A 64 -11.87 -6.58 8.92
CA GLU A 64 -12.91 -6.05 9.81
C GLU A 64 -13.29 -7.06 10.91
N ILE A 65 -13.30 -8.35 10.60
CA ILE A 65 -13.64 -9.42 11.54
C ILE A 65 -12.49 -9.70 12.53
N LEU A 66 -11.28 -9.86 12.02
CA LEU A 66 -10.11 -10.30 12.79
C LEU A 66 -9.34 -9.13 13.41
N GLY A 67 -9.51 -7.91 12.89
CA GLY A 67 -8.85 -6.70 13.37
C GLY A 67 -7.33 -6.84 13.37
N SER A 68 -6.72 -6.69 14.55
CA SER A 68 -5.26 -6.83 14.76
C SER A 68 -4.75 -8.27 14.59
N GLY A 69 -5.62 -9.27 14.70
CA GLY A 69 -5.29 -10.69 14.54
C GLY A 69 -5.06 -11.11 13.08
N MET A 70 -5.41 -10.26 12.11
CA MET A 70 -5.31 -10.58 10.68
C MET A 70 -3.89 -10.99 10.27
N GLN A 71 -2.87 -10.33 10.81
CA GLN A 71 -1.47 -10.64 10.49
C GLN A 71 -1.06 -12.03 10.99
N TYR A 72 -1.55 -12.44 12.16
CA TYR A 72 -1.26 -13.76 12.72
C TYR A 72 -1.96 -14.85 11.90
N HIS A 73 -3.23 -14.67 11.57
CA HIS A 73 -3.98 -15.67 10.81
C HIS A 73 -3.46 -15.84 9.37
N LEU A 74 -2.94 -14.79 8.73
CA LEU A 74 -2.26 -14.95 7.43
C LEU A 74 -1.00 -15.82 7.51
N GLN A 75 -0.34 -15.87 8.68
CA GLN A 75 0.86 -16.68 8.87
C GLN A 75 0.54 -18.12 9.26
N SER A 76 -0.40 -18.31 10.20
CA SER A 76 -0.67 -19.61 10.83
C SER A 76 -1.84 -20.38 10.21
N ASN A 77 -2.84 -19.71 9.64
CA ASN A 77 -4.07 -20.35 9.22
C ASN A 77 -3.97 -20.88 7.78
N GLU A 78 -4.07 -22.20 7.62
CA GLU A 78 -4.08 -22.86 6.32
C GLU A 78 -5.26 -22.42 5.43
N PHE A 79 -6.44 -22.15 6.02
CA PHE A 79 -7.60 -21.72 5.26
C PHE A 79 -7.35 -20.36 4.57
N LEU A 80 -6.85 -19.37 5.31
CA LEU A 80 -6.54 -18.07 4.70
C LEU A 80 -5.41 -18.18 3.69
N ARG A 81 -4.41 -19.02 3.95
CA ARG A 81 -3.33 -19.29 2.99
C ARG A 81 -3.83 -19.93 1.70
N ASN A 82 -4.83 -20.81 1.77
CA ASN A 82 -5.48 -21.39 0.58
C ASN A 82 -6.32 -20.36 -0.17
N VAL A 83 -7.10 -19.52 0.53
CA VAL A 83 -7.93 -18.47 -0.09
C VAL A 83 -7.08 -17.43 -0.83
N PHE A 84 -5.90 -17.10 -0.29
CA PHE A 84 -4.99 -16.14 -0.90
C PHE A 84 -3.85 -16.78 -1.71
N GLU A 85 -3.85 -18.11 -1.86
CA GLU A 85 -2.84 -18.89 -2.59
C GLU A 85 -1.39 -18.60 -2.15
N LEU A 86 -1.19 -18.36 -0.85
CA LEU A 86 0.11 -17.99 -0.25
C LEU A 86 1.06 -19.18 -0.07
N GLY A 87 0.59 -20.40 -0.38
CA GLY A 87 1.35 -21.63 -0.17
C GLY A 87 1.49 -22.02 1.31
N PRO A 88 2.27 -23.09 1.60
CA PRO A 88 2.40 -23.64 2.94
C PRO A 88 2.92 -22.62 3.98
N PRO A 89 2.53 -22.76 5.26
CA PRO A 89 2.97 -21.85 6.31
C PRO A 89 4.48 -21.80 6.46
N VAL A 90 5.07 -20.67 6.05
CA VAL A 90 6.50 -20.41 6.17
C VAL A 90 6.81 -20.01 7.61
N MET A 91 7.04 -21.02 8.46
CA MET A 91 7.57 -20.83 9.80
C MET A 91 9.06 -20.49 9.70
N LEU A 92 9.39 -19.21 9.52
CA LEU A 92 10.79 -18.77 9.54
C LEU A 92 11.30 -18.70 10.98
N ASP A 93 12.37 -19.46 11.26
CA ASP A 93 13.05 -19.46 12.54
C ASP A 93 13.60 -18.07 12.89
N ALA A 94 13.60 -17.71 14.18
CA ALA A 94 14.00 -16.40 14.69
C ALA A 94 15.45 -16.04 14.31
N ALA A 95 16.30 -17.04 14.04
CA ALA A 95 17.65 -16.86 13.51
C ALA A 95 17.66 -16.34 12.06
N THR A 96 16.80 -16.88 11.19
CA THR A 96 16.69 -16.46 9.78
C THR A 96 16.14 -15.04 9.65
N LEU A 97 15.18 -14.66 10.51
CA LEU A 97 14.63 -13.30 10.57
C LEU A 97 15.65 -12.24 10.97
N LYS A 98 16.67 -12.60 11.76
CA LYS A 98 17.78 -11.69 12.11
C LYS A 98 18.74 -11.51 10.93
N THR A 99 19.00 -12.56 10.16
CA THR A 99 19.85 -12.51 8.97
C THR A 99 19.22 -11.72 7.82
N MET A 100 17.89 -11.71 7.70
CA MET A 100 17.18 -10.90 6.69
C MET A 100 17.15 -9.39 6.99
N LYS A 101 17.67 -8.95 8.15
CA LYS A 101 17.73 -7.51 8.46
C LYS A 101 18.80 -6.85 7.61
N ILE A 102 18.35 -6.19 6.55
CA ILE A 102 19.17 -5.28 5.72
C ILE A 102 19.92 -4.31 6.63
N SER A 103 21.24 -4.29 6.50
CA SER A 103 22.12 -3.40 7.28
C SER A 103 21.73 -1.94 7.10
N ARG A 104 21.98 -1.10 8.11
CA ARG A 104 21.71 0.35 8.05
C ARG A 104 22.39 0.97 6.82
N PHE A 105 23.61 0.56 6.53
CA PHE A 105 24.40 1.05 5.41
C PHE A 105 23.78 0.66 4.06
N GLU A 106 23.43 -0.62 3.91
CA GLU A 106 22.83 -1.15 2.69
C GLU A 106 21.47 -0.51 2.37
N ARG A 107 20.65 -0.28 3.40
CA ARG A 107 19.39 0.47 3.26
C ARG A 107 19.63 1.91 2.81
N HIS A 108 20.68 2.56 3.33
CA HIS A 108 21.03 3.92 2.94
C HIS A 108 21.45 4.00 1.47
N LEU A 109 22.29 3.07 1.00
CA LEU A 109 22.68 2.97 -0.40
C LEU A 109 21.48 2.73 -1.32
N TYR A 110 20.60 1.78 -0.97
CA TYR A 110 19.38 1.50 -1.74
C TYR A 110 18.48 2.74 -1.85
N ASN A 111 18.25 3.43 -0.72
CA ASN A 111 17.43 4.64 -0.69
C ASN A 111 18.05 5.79 -1.50
N SER A 112 19.39 5.94 -1.46
CA SER A 112 20.12 6.92 -2.25
C SER A 112 19.98 6.65 -3.76
N ALA A 113 20.15 5.40 -4.18
CA ALA A 113 19.97 4.99 -5.57
C ALA A 113 18.53 5.24 -6.06
N ALA A 114 17.53 4.86 -5.26
CA ALA A 114 16.12 5.10 -5.56
C ALA A 114 15.78 6.61 -5.61
N PHE A 115 16.35 7.43 -4.72
CA PHE A 115 16.18 8.88 -4.75
C PHE A 115 16.78 9.49 -6.03
N LYS A 116 18.00 9.09 -6.40
CA LYS A 116 18.66 9.55 -7.64
C LYS A 116 17.83 9.19 -8.89
N ALA A 117 17.30 7.97 -8.95
CA ALA A 117 16.43 7.53 -10.04
C ALA A 117 15.15 8.36 -10.14
N ARG A 118 14.46 8.59 -9.01
CA ARG A 118 13.25 9.44 -8.96
C ARG A 118 13.53 10.88 -9.38
N THR A 119 14.64 11.46 -8.90
CA THR A 119 15.03 12.83 -9.26
C THR A 119 15.33 12.94 -10.76
N LYS A 120 16.07 11.99 -11.34
CA LYS A 120 16.37 11.94 -12.78
C LYS A 120 15.12 11.77 -13.65
N ALA A 121 14.15 10.96 -13.20
CA ALA A 121 12.89 10.77 -13.91
C ALA A 121 12.02 12.06 -13.87
N ARG A 122 11.94 12.70 -12.71
CA ARG A 122 11.12 13.90 -12.51
C ARG A 122 11.72 15.18 -13.10
N SER A 123 13.05 15.28 -13.18
CA SER A 123 13.70 16.44 -13.79
C SER A 123 13.30 16.62 -15.26
N LYS A 124 13.09 15.52 -16.01
CA LYS A 124 12.58 15.54 -17.40
C LYS A 124 11.19 16.20 -17.53
N CYS A 125 10.40 16.16 -16.47
CA CYS A 125 9.03 16.66 -16.46
C CYS A 125 8.92 18.06 -15.83
N ARG A 126 10.03 18.62 -15.30
CA ARG A 126 10.04 19.86 -14.51
C ARG A 126 10.02 21.11 -15.39
N ASP A 127 10.67 21.07 -16.55
CA ASP A 127 10.89 22.23 -17.43
C ASP A 127 9.78 22.49 -18.46
N LYS A 128 8.61 21.84 -18.35
CA LYS A 128 7.46 22.08 -19.25
C LYS A 128 6.79 23.48 -19.09
N ARG A 129 7.39 24.38 -18.30
CA ARG A 129 6.91 25.74 -18.03
C ARG A 129 7.92 26.83 -18.40
N ALA A 130 9.11 26.47 -18.86
CA ALA A 130 10.02 27.43 -19.48
C ALA A 130 9.60 27.59 -20.94
N ASP A 131 8.59 28.43 -21.18
CA ASP A 131 8.41 29.00 -22.51
C ASP A 131 9.73 29.73 -22.83
N VAL A 132 10.49 29.12 -23.74
CA VAL A 132 11.52 29.82 -24.48
C VAL A 132 10.76 30.82 -25.33
N GLY A 133 10.64 32.04 -24.83
CA GLY A 133 10.30 33.22 -25.62
C GLY A 133 11.43 33.50 -26.60
N GLU A 134 11.54 32.66 -27.63
CA GLU A 134 12.09 33.04 -28.93
C GLU A 134 10.96 33.80 -29.63
N PHE A 135 10.93 35.11 -29.39
CA PHE A 135 10.34 36.06 -30.34
C PHE A 135 11.51 36.86 -30.91
N PHE A 136 11.62 36.80 -32.23
CA PHE A 136 12.49 37.60 -33.10
C PHE A 136 12.47 39.09 -32.78
#